data_AF-A0A9N9DG66-F1
#
_entry.id   AF-A0A9N9DG66-F1
#
_cell.length_a   1.000
_cell.length_b   1.000
_cell.length_c   1.000
_cell.angle_alpha   90.00
_cell.angle_beta   90.00
_cell.angle_gamma   90.00
#
_symmetry.space_group_name_H-M   'P 1'
#
loop_
_entity.id
_entity.type
_entity.pdbx_description
1 polymer ?
#
loop_
_entity_poly.entity_id
_entity_poly.type
_entity_poly.pdbx_seq_one_letter_code
_entity_poly.pdbx_strand_id
1 'polypeptide(L)'
;MRKIIEFIIKHIDNNTFKFKQDIARLLQAFIMDGHLNVPQPSDPITMFNTLSNINRPRSRATHTRGVLRVTVSQIAQQIQIYDVNVISRATDMLKNAMTSNDREGFHSLSTQVNIIIDRQ
;
A
#
# COMPACT_ATOMS: atom_id res chain seq x y z
N MET A 1 -11.14 19.13 12.53
CA MET A 1 -11.37 18.11 11.48
C MET A 1 -11.65 18.67 10.08
N ARG A 2 -12.47 19.73 9.89
CA ARG A 2 -12.79 20.31 8.58
C ARG A 2 -11.58 20.78 7.73
N LYS A 3 -10.52 21.28 8.38
CA LYS A 3 -9.38 21.96 7.73
C LYS A 3 -8.44 21.05 6.90
N ILE A 4 -8.30 19.77 7.25
CA ILE A 4 -7.41 18.84 6.51
C ILE A 4 -8.05 18.42 5.19
N ILE A 5 -9.36 18.17 5.21
CA ILE A 5 -10.14 17.80 4.02
C ILE A 5 -10.18 18.97 3.02
N GLU A 6 -10.39 20.20 3.51
CA GLU A 6 -10.38 21.41 2.67
C GLU A 6 -9.00 21.69 2.06
N PHE A 7 -7.89 21.42 2.77
CA PHE A 7 -6.54 21.55 2.23
C PHE A 7 -6.28 20.58 1.07
N ILE A 8 -6.77 19.35 1.18
CA ILE A 8 -6.64 18.30 0.17
C ILE A 8 -7.45 18.64 -1.08
N ILE A 9 -8.67 19.16 -0.92
CA ILE A 9 -9.58 19.50 -2.03
C ILE A 9 -9.10 20.73 -2.82
N LYS A 10 -8.49 21.72 -2.16
CA LYS A 10 -8.13 23.00 -2.80
C LYS A 10 -6.97 22.89 -3.80
N HIS A 11 -6.23 21.78 -3.82
CA HIS A 11 -5.05 21.60 -4.66
C HIS A 11 -5.28 20.65 -5.84
N ILE A 12 -6.50 20.54 -6.38
CA ILE A 12 -6.89 19.50 -7.35
C ILE A 12 -7.33 20.07 -8.72
N ASP A 13 -6.45 19.99 -9.74
CA ASP A 13 -6.77 20.19 -11.18
C ASP A 13 -7.61 19.04 -11.79
N ASN A 14 -8.28 19.25 -12.93
CA ASN A 14 -9.45 18.44 -13.36
C ASN A 14 -9.17 17.05 -14.00
N ASN A 15 -8.06 16.80 -14.71
CA ASN A 15 -7.63 15.43 -15.05
C ASN A 15 -6.93 14.73 -13.85
N THR A 16 -6.59 15.56 -12.87
CA THR A 16 -6.03 15.26 -11.57
C THR A 16 -7.12 15.04 -10.52
N PHE A 17 -8.39 15.31 -10.83
CA PHE A 17 -9.47 15.27 -9.86
C PHE A 17 -9.84 13.85 -9.50
N LYS A 18 -10.12 13.02 -10.52
CA LYS A 18 -10.34 11.59 -10.32
C LYS A 18 -9.12 10.93 -9.66
N PHE A 19 -7.91 11.23 -10.14
CA PHE A 19 -6.68 10.69 -9.57
C PHE A 19 -6.53 11.02 -8.08
N LYS A 20 -6.72 12.29 -7.70
CA LYS A 20 -6.62 12.72 -6.30
C LYS A 20 -7.78 12.22 -5.45
N GLN A 21 -8.99 12.10 -6.02
CA GLN A 21 -10.15 11.50 -5.36
C GLN A 21 -9.92 10.01 -5.09
N ASP A 22 -9.39 9.27 -6.06
CA ASP A 22 -9.09 7.85 -5.90
C ASP A 22 -7.94 7.65 -4.89
N ILE A 23 -6.92 8.51 -4.89
CA ILE A 23 -5.92 8.52 -3.80
C ILE A 23 -6.58 8.77 -2.45
N ALA A 24 -7.44 9.79 -2.33
CA ALA A 24 -8.09 10.12 -1.08
C ALA A 24 -8.98 8.98 -0.58
N ARG A 25 -9.79 8.38 -1.46
CA ARG A 25 -10.62 7.21 -1.16
C ARG A 25 -9.77 6.02 -0.72
N LEU A 26 -8.68 5.76 -1.41
CA LEU A 26 -7.76 4.68 -1.07
C LEU A 26 -7.12 4.92 0.30
N LEU A 27 -6.58 6.10 0.56
CA LEU A 27 -6.01 6.45 1.86
C LEU A 27 -7.05 6.38 2.99
N GLN A 28 -8.28 6.77 2.72
CA GLN A 28 -9.37 6.71 3.69
C GLN A 28 -9.71 5.28 4.10
N ALA A 29 -9.49 4.28 3.23
CA ALA A 29 -9.62 2.87 3.59
C ALA A 29 -8.57 2.42 4.64
N PHE A 30 -7.49 3.18 4.83
CA PHE A 30 -6.45 2.96 5.85
C PHE A 30 -6.63 3.88 7.06
N ILE A 31 -7.75 4.59 7.19
CA ILE A 31 -8.03 5.43 8.35
C ILE A 31 -9.19 4.82 9.13
N MET A 32 -8.94 4.43 10.38
CA MET A 32 -9.97 3.98 11.31
C MET A 32 -9.95 4.88 12.54
N ASP A 33 -11.11 5.39 12.94
CA ASP A 33 -11.28 6.31 14.09
C ASP A 33 -10.34 7.53 14.05
N GLY A 34 -9.98 8.00 12.85
CA GLY A 34 -9.08 9.13 12.65
C GLY A 34 -7.59 8.79 12.77
N HIS A 35 -7.25 7.52 13.00
CA HIS A 35 -5.88 7.02 13.05
C HIS A 35 -5.53 6.28 11.77
N LEU A 36 -4.27 6.43 11.33
CA LEU A 36 -3.75 5.61 10.26
C LEU A 36 -3.65 4.16 10.76
N ASN A 37 -4.50 3.31 10.21
CA ASN A 37 -4.52 1.88 10.45
C ASN A 37 -3.94 1.19 9.22
N VAL A 38 -2.62 0.97 9.24
CA VAL A 38 -1.99 0.13 8.24
C VAL A 38 -2.27 -1.33 8.60
N PRO A 39 -2.90 -2.12 7.71
CA PRO A 39 -3.18 -3.52 7.97
C PRO A 39 -1.93 -4.25 8.41
N GLN A 40 -2.10 -5.17 9.35
CA GLN A 40 -1.01 -6.01 9.79
C GLN A 40 -0.43 -6.77 8.59
N PRO A 41 0.91 -6.87 8.50
CA PRO A 41 1.56 -7.62 7.43
C PRO A 41 0.99 -9.04 7.36
N SER A 42 0.61 -9.51 6.17
CA SER A 42 0.08 -10.87 6.00
C SER A 42 1.18 -11.91 6.23
N ASP A 43 0.78 -13.18 6.39
CA ASP A 43 1.73 -14.30 6.47
C ASP A 43 2.73 -14.32 5.27
N PRO A 44 4.03 -14.62 5.50
CA PRO A 44 5.06 -14.64 4.46
C PRO A 44 4.74 -15.54 3.27
N ILE A 45 4.14 -16.71 3.48
CA ILE A 45 3.80 -17.65 2.39
C ILE A 45 2.67 -17.05 1.56
N THR A 46 1.65 -16.50 2.22
CA THR A 46 0.54 -15.83 1.54
C THR A 46 1.04 -14.64 0.70
N MET A 47 1.96 -13.84 1.24
CA MET A 47 2.59 -12.72 0.54
C MET A 47 3.44 -13.20 -0.65
N PHE A 48 4.24 -14.25 -0.48
CA PHE A 48 5.03 -14.86 -1.55
C PHE A 48 4.16 -15.35 -2.72
N ASN A 49 3.09 -16.09 -2.41
CA ASN A 49 2.13 -16.58 -3.40
C ASN A 49 1.48 -15.42 -4.15
N THR A 50 1.09 -14.37 -3.41
CA THR A 50 0.49 -13.17 -4.01
C THR A 50 1.47 -12.47 -4.94
N LEU A 51 2.73 -12.26 -4.52
CA LEU A 51 3.77 -11.66 -5.35
C LEU A 51 4.03 -12.48 -6.62
N SER A 52 4.08 -13.81 -6.49
CA SER A 52 4.28 -14.73 -7.61
C SER A 52 3.14 -14.68 -8.63
N ASN A 53 1.90 -14.45 -8.18
CA ASN A 53 0.72 -14.36 -9.05
C ASN A 53 0.62 -13.03 -9.81
N ILE A 54 1.26 -11.94 -9.33
CA ILE A 54 1.22 -10.61 -9.97
C ILE A 54 2.27 -10.50 -11.10
N ASN A 55 2.63 -11.60 -11.77
CA ASN A 55 3.68 -11.67 -12.79
C ASN A 55 5.05 -11.14 -12.34
N ARG A 56 5.35 -11.17 -11.03
CA ARG A 56 6.71 -10.88 -10.57
C ARG A 56 7.57 -12.13 -10.77
N PRO A 57 8.80 -12.00 -11.28
CA PRO A 57 9.72 -13.14 -11.34
C PRO A 57 9.88 -13.75 -9.94
N ARG A 58 9.70 -15.08 -9.82
CA ARG A 58 9.77 -15.81 -8.54
C ARG A 58 11.08 -15.60 -7.79
N SER A 59 12.17 -15.33 -8.52
CA SER A 59 13.51 -15.08 -7.99
C SER A 59 13.79 -13.63 -7.59
N ARG A 60 12.86 -12.69 -7.82
CA ARG A 60 13.14 -11.28 -7.57
C ARG A 60 12.79 -10.89 -6.14
N ALA A 61 13.84 -10.69 -5.33
CA ALA A 61 13.75 -10.16 -3.97
C ALA A 61 12.79 -8.94 -3.87
N THR A 62 12.05 -8.88 -2.77
CA THR A 62 11.14 -7.81 -2.40
C THR A 62 11.68 -6.98 -1.23
N HIS A 63 11.04 -5.85 -1.00
CA HIS A 63 11.42 -4.88 0.04
C HIS A 63 10.14 -4.32 0.66
N THR A 64 10.26 -3.62 1.80
CA THR A 64 9.13 -3.02 2.55
C THR A 64 8.10 -2.35 1.65
N ARG A 65 8.54 -1.49 0.71
CA ARG A 65 7.62 -0.83 -0.25
C ARG A 65 6.87 -1.81 -1.15
N GLY A 66 7.52 -2.89 -1.57
CA GLY A 66 6.93 -3.89 -2.46
C GLY A 66 5.85 -4.70 -1.77
N VAL A 67 6.12 -5.10 -0.52
CA VAL A 67 5.14 -5.78 0.34
C VAL A 67 3.96 -4.86 0.65
N LEU A 68 4.24 -3.60 1.06
CA LEU A 68 3.19 -2.60 1.31
C LEU A 68 2.33 -2.36 0.06
N ARG A 69 2.95 -2.26 -1.12
CA ARG A 69 2.22 -2.05 -2.38
C ARG A 69 1.23 -3.19 -2.65
N VAL A 70 1.57 -4.43 -2.30
CA VAL A 70 0.65 -5.57 -2.45
C VAL A 70 -0.57 -5.39 -1.56
N THR A 71 -0.37 -5.08 -0.27
CA THR A 71 -1.46 -4.77 0.66
C THR A 71 -2.34 -3.63 0.16
N VAL A 72 -1.73 -2.55 -0.33
CA VAL A 72 -2.46 -1.41 -0.93
C VAL A 72 -3.23 -1.81 -2.17
N SER A 73 -2.67 -2.69 -3.00
CA SER A 73 -3.33 -3.17 -4.22
C SER A 73 -4.55 -4.05 -3.89
N GLN A 74 -4.47 -4.88 -2.85
CA GLN A 74 -5.60 -5.70 -2.40
C GLN A 74 -6.77 -4.85 -1.92
N ILE A 75 -6.49 -3.83 -1.10
CA ILE A 75 -7.52 -2.89 -0.64
C ILE A 75 -8.07 -2.07 -1.82
N ALA A 76 -7.19 -1.61 -2.72
CA ALA A 76 -7.61 -0.88 -3.92
C ALA A 76 -8.57 -1.71 -4.78
N GLN A 77 -8.32 -3.01 -4.95
CA GLN A 77 -9.24 -3.91 -5.65
C GLN A 77 -10.61 -4.02 -4.97
N GLN A 78 -10.65 -4.11 -3.63
CA GLN A 78 -11.90 -4.16 -2.86
C GLN A 78 -12.76 -2.90 -3.07
N ILE A 79 -12.13 -1.73 -3.24
CA ILE A 79 -12.82 -0.46 -3.50
C ILE A 79 -12.82 -0.05 -4.97
N GLN A 80 -12.49 -0.99 -5.88
CA GLN A 80 -12.55 -0.86 -7.34
C GLN A 80 -11.64 0.25 -7.92
N ILE A 81 -10.47 0.47 -7.33
CA ILE A 81 -9.41 1.34 -7.84
C ILE A 81 -8.33 0.48 -8.51
N TYR A 82 -8.21 0.59 -9.83
CA TYR A 82 -7.28 -0.21 -10.64
C TYR A 82 -6.11 0.60 -11.21
N ASP A 83 -6.10 1.92 -11.01
CA ASP A 83 -5.04 2.79 -11.50
C ASP A 83 -3.73 2.53 -10.73
N VAL A 84 -2.73 2.02 -11.44
CA VAL A 84 -1.42 1.67 -10.88
C VAL A 84 -0.63 2.88 -10.34
N ASN A 85 -0.89 4.08 -10.87
CA ASN A 85 -0.28 5.32 -10.39
C ASN A 85 -0.92 5.76 -9.09
N VAL A 86 -2.25 5.62 -8.96
CA VAL A 86 -2.96 5.87 -7.69
C VAL A 86 -2.43 4.94 -6.60
N ILE A 87 -2.35 3.64 -6.88
CA ILE A 87 -1.84 2.63 -5.95
C ILE A 87 -0.40 2.95 -5.54
N SER A 88 0.47 3.27 -6.51
CA SER A 88 1.87 3.59 -6.23
C SER A 88 2.00 4.85 -5.38
N ARG A 89 1.21 5.90 -5.69
CA ARG A 89 1.24 7.15 -4.95
C ARG A 89 0.71 6.98 -3.53
N ALA A 90 -0.40 6.27 -3.35
CA ALA A 90 -0.94 5.95 -2.03
C ALA A 90 0.05 5.11 -1.21
N THR A 91 0.72 4.14 -1.83
CA THR A 91 1.78 3.34 -1.19
C THR A 91 2.89 4.23 -0.63
N ASP A 92 3.37 5.19 -1.42
CA ASP A 92 4.45 6.09 -0.98
C ASP A 92 3.99 7.02 0.16
N MET A 93 2.75 7.51 0.08
CA MET A 93 2.16 8.33 1.15
C MET A 93 2.00 7.54 2.45
N LEU A 94 1.49 6.31 2.38
CA LEU A 94 1.35 5.42 3.54
C LEU A 94 2.71 5.06 4.12
N LYS A 95 3.70 4.69 3.30
CA LYS A 95 5.06 4.38 3.75
C LYS A 95 5.68 5.52 4.56
N ASN A 96 5.44 6.77 4.15
CA ASN A 96 5.95 7.94 4.84
C ASN A 96 5.18 8.26 6.13
N ALA A 97 3.91 7.88 6.20
CA ALA A 97 3.05 8.08 7.37
C ALA A 97 3.06 6.91 8.37
N MET A 98 3.63 5.76 8.00
CA MET A 98 3.77 4.58 8.85
C MET A 98 4.56 4.88 10.12
N THR A 99 4.13 4.27 11.23
CA THR A 99 4.90 4.28 12.49
C THR A 99 6.17 3.44 12.37
N SER A 100 7.09 3.58 13.33
CA SER A 100 8.28 2.74 13.39
C SER A 100 7.92 1.25 13.50
N ASN A 101 6.90 0.92 14.30
CA ASN A 101 6.43 -0.46 14.48
C ASN A 101 5.87 -1.04 13.17
N ASP A 102 5.07 -0.27 12.43
CA ASP A 102 4.57 -0.73 11.13
C ASP A 102 5.74 -0.97 10.17
N ARG A 103 6.71 -0.05 10.16
CA ARG A 103 7.88 -0.14 9.27
C ARG A 103 8.69 -1.40 9.56
N GLU A 104 8.90 -1.72 10.83
CA GLU A 104 9.57 -2.95 11.26
C GLU A 104 8.78 -4.20 10.87
N GLY A 105 7.45 -4.19 11.05
CA GLY A 105 6.59 -5.30 10.63
C GLY A 105 6.70 -5.61 9.13
N PHE A 106 6.57 -4.58 8.28
CA PHE A 106 6.71 -4.75 6.82
C PHE A 106 8.15 -5.05 6.39
N HIS A 107 9.16 -4.59 7.13
CA HIS A 107 10.55 -4.96 6.89
C HIS A 107 10.78 -6.44 7.18
N SER A 108 10.39 -6.91 8.37
CA SER A 108 10.47 -8.32 8.77
C SER A 108 9.75 -9.23 7.78
N LEU A 109 8.53 -8.86 7.36
CA LEU A 109 7.79 -9.61 6.34
C LEU A 109 8.56 -9.69 5.02
N SER A 110 9.13 -8.57 4.55
CA SER A 110 9.91 -8.58 3.31
C SER A 110 11.14 -9.49 3.38
N THR A 111 11.82 -9.53 4.54
CA THR A 111 12.96 -10.43 4.79
C THR A 111 12.52 -11.89 4.76
N GLN A 112 11.42 -12.23 5.44
CA GLN A 112 10.89 -13.60 5.46
C GLN A 112 10.44 -14.07 4.07
N VAL A 113 9.81 -13.20 3.30
CA VAL A 113 9.46 -13.51 1.89
C VAL A 113 10.70 -13.76 1.04
N ASN A 114 11.77 -12.98 1.23
CA ASN A 114 13.02 -13.19 0.50
C ASN A 114 13.68 -14.53 0.85
N ILE A 115 13.61 -14.96 2.11
CA ILE A 115 14.09 -16.30 2.51
C ILE A 115 13.31 -17.41 1.77
N ILE A 116 12.00 -17.23 1.54
CA ILE A 116 11.20 -18.19 0.76
C ILE A 116 11.64 -18.18 -0.71
N ILE A 117 11.84 -16.99 -1.28
CA ILE A 117 12.31 -16.80 -2.66
C ILE A 117 13.64 -17.52 -2.89
N ASP A 118 14.60 -17.36 -1.98
CA ASP A 118 15.95 -17.91 -2.11
C ASP A 118 16.00 -19.44 -1.99
N ARG A 119 14.94 -20.08 -1.48
CA ARG A 119 14.83 -21.54 -1.28
C ARG A 119 14.10 -22.25 -2.43
N GLN A 120 13.61 -21.53 -3.43
CA GLN A 120 12.93 -22.06 -4.62
C GLN A 120 13.90 -22.21 -5.78
#